data_AF-A0A7W0M7T9-F1
#
_entry.id   AF-A0A7W0M7T9-F1
#
_cell.length_a   1.000
_cell.length_b   1.000
_cell.length_c   1.000
_cell.angle_alpha   90.00
_cell.angle_beta   90.00
_cell.angle_gamma   90.00
#
_symmetry.space_group_name_H-M   'P 1'
#
loop_
_entity.id
_entity.type
_entity.pdbx_description
1 polymer ?
#
loop_
_entity_poly.entity_id
_entity_poly.type
_entity_poly.pdbx_seq_one_letter_code
_entity_poly.pdbx_strand_id
1 'polypeptide(L)'
;MFDQKSGVIATAFPSEIERDAFFDSPQYNEVMAIQAELMKKTGLRKGSTPRLPEKSGRFNVRVPKSLHEILEVEAKRENVSLNQLAVAKLAMPLQSRIGGDLVSVVRAFADVHDGFAIDRIIVDPDYNPKFLRRCAELGLKQPPIVLNQALMNVRKSKKQRERLGIQIPPTTRPTEFRDFDDYQFASEIAIRVLQRTEGVTLDRVLCDPGLLEEFDRIALEIVNQTRLKLRWAALNLRKTRLLRPIKDLPSAYDLVSIGPFRSVNLDSVADVPGLYAIYDHSRPIYAGETSRLRHRIALHQQYGIPWIDLKDESMTVKAFAAPGATQSQREKWLMAFVNAEHPLLNYQHQAAA
;
A
#
# COMPACT_ATOMS: atom_id res chain seq x y z
N MET A 1 1.06 23.02 -19.96
CA MET A 1 0.69 22.86 -21.38
C MET A 1 -0.37 21.77 -21.53
N PHE A 2 -0.15 20.56 -21.01
CA PHE A 2 -1.16 19.48 -21.00
C PHE A 2 -1.79 19.26 -19.61
N ASP A 3 -2.35 20.31 -19.01
CA ASP A 3 -3.13 20.21 -17.77
C ASP A 3 -4.56 19.72 -18.10
N GLN A 4 -5.11 18.81 -17.29
CA GLN A 4 -6.50 18.32 -17.39
C GLN A 4 -7.54 19.45 -17.25
N LYS A 5 -7.24 20.54 -16.53
CA LYS A 5 -8.20 21.61 -16.23
C LYS A 5 -7.94 22.93 -16.95
N SER A 6 -6.78 23.10 -17.59
CA SER A 6 -6.40 24.37 -18.26
C SER A 6 -5.36 24.21 -19.37
N GLY A 7 -5.14 23.00 -19.87
CA GLY A 7 -4.20 22.69 -20.94
C GLY A 7 -4.80 22.60 -22.33
N VAL A 8 -3.95 22.38 -23.32
CA VAL A 8 -4.34 22.16 -24.73
C VAL A 8 -5.28 20.96 -24.87
N ILE A 9 -5.10 19.91 -24.06
CA ILE A 9 -6.03 18.76 -23.99
C ILE A 9 -7.40 19.18 -23.44
N ALA A 10 -7.45 20.05 -22.42
CA ALA A 10 -8.72 20.58 -21.90
C ALA A 10 -9.44 21.52 -22.88
N THR A 11 -8.70 22.12 -23.82
CA THR A 11 -9.26 22.90 -24.93
C THR A 11 -9.77 22.01 -26.07
N ALA A 12 -9.07 20.91 -26.36
CA ALA A 12 -9.42 19.97 -27.43
C ALA A 12 -10.55 18.99 -27.04
N PHE A 13 -10.64 18.62 -25.76
CA PHE A 13 -11.64 17.70 -25.21
C PHE A 13 -12.36 18.40 -24.03
N PRO A 14 -13.50 19.07 -24.29
CA PRO A 14 -14.21 19.85 -23.26
C PRO A 14 -14.91 18.98 -22.21
N SER A 15 -15.30 17.74 -22.53
CA SER A 15 -15.89 16.79 -21.59
C SER A 15 -14.82 16.14 -20.70
N GLU A 16 -15.12 15.95 -19.42
CA GLU A 16 -14.22 15.26 -18.47
C GLU A 16 -14.09 13.78 -18.80
N ILE A 17 -15.16 13.14 -19.26
CA ILE A 17 -15.21 11.74 -19.70
C ILE A 17 -14.35 11.53 -20.96
N GLU A 18 -14.37 12.48 -21.91
CA GLU A 18 -13.55 12.42 -23.13
C GLU A 18 -12.06 12.65 -22.81
N ARG A 19 -11.75 13.53 -21.84
CA ARG A 19 -10.38 13.72 -21.36
C ARG A 19 -9.83 12.43 -20.76
N ASP A 20 -10.54 11.82 -19.81
CA ASP A 20 -10.06 10.61 -19.13
C ASP A 20 -9.90 9.45 -20.12
N ALA A 21 -10.86 9.25 -21.03
CA ALA A 21 -10.74 8.29 -22.13
C ALA A 21 -9.55 8.59 -23.07
N PHE A 22 -9.20 9.87 -23.29
CA PHE A 22 -8.00 10.25 -24.04
C PHE A 22 -6.71 9.98 -23.26
N PHE A 23 -6.66 10.24 -21.95
CA PHE A 23 -5.48 9.95 -21.12
C PHE A 23 -5.17 8.44 -21.03
N ASP A 24 -6.20 7.60 -21.03
CA ASP A 24 -6.06 6.14 -21.07
C ASP A 24 -5.83 5.60 -22.51
N SER A 25 -5.82 6.46 -23.53
CA SER A 25 -5.68 6.05 -24.94
C SER A 25 -4.22 5.77 -25.37
N PRO A 26 -4.00 4.87 -26.34
CA PRO A 26 -2.69 4.70 -26.99
C PRO A 26 -2.15 6.00 -27.60
N GLN A 27 -3.03 6.86 -28.13
CA GLN A 27 -2.68 8.10 -28.81
C GLN A 27 -2.05 9.13 -27.85
N TYR A 28 -2.49 9.19 -26.60
CA TYR A 28 -1.85 10.05 -25.60
C TYR A 28 -0.40 9.60 -25.31
N ASN A 29 -0.14 8.30 -25.28
CA ASN A 29 1.21 7.76 -25.11
C ASN A 29 2.13 8.11 -26.29
N GLU A 30 1.62 8.12 -27.53
CA GLU A 30 2.36 8.59 -28.71
C GLU A 30 2.68 10.09 -28.62
N VAL A 31 1.72 10.93 -28.21
CA VAL A 31 1.96 12.37 -28.00
C VAL A 31 3.03 12.62 -26.93
N MET A 32 3.04 11.85 -25.85
CA MET A 32 4.09 11.91 -24.82
C MET A 32 5.46 11.43 -25.33
N ALA A 33 5.50 10.40 -26.19
CA ALA A 33 6.73 9.93 -26.81
C ALA A 33 7.33 10.97 -27.75
N ILE A 34 6.51 11.58 -28.63
CA ILE A 34 6.90 12.68 -29.52
C ILE A 34 7.41 13.88 -28.71
N GLN A 35 6.74 14.22 -27.60
CA GLN A 35 7.21 15.29 -26.70
C GLN A 35 8.58 14.97 -26.08
N ALA A 36 8.80 13.75 -25.60
CA ALA A 36 10.09 13.33 -25.05
C ALA A 36 11.21 13.35 -26.11
N GLU A 37 10.90 13.03 -27.37
CA GLU A 37 11.83 13.12 -28.49
C GLU A 37 12.15 14.57 -28.89
N LEU A 38 11.15 15.45 -28.90
CA LEU A 38 11.32 16.90 -29.10
C LEU A 38 12.14 17.55 -27.97
N MET A 39 11.97 17.09 -26.73
CA MET A 39 12.82 17.53 -25.60
C MET A 39 14.27 17.07 -25.73
N LYS A 40 14.54 15.93 -26.39
CA LYS A 40 15.91 15.51 -26.75
C LYS A 40 16.47 16.32 -27.91
N LYS A 41 15.67 16.62 -28.93
CA LYS A 41 16.08 17.37 -30.15
C LYS A 41 16.30 18.87 -29.92
N THR A 42 15.54 19.53 -29.04
CA THR A 42 15.57 20.99 -28.88
C THR A 42 16.73 21.54 -28.04
N GLY A 43 17.45 20.70 -27.27
CA GLY A 43 18.83 20.93 -26.85
C GLY A 43 19.18 22.31 -26.27
N LEU A 44 18.36 22.85 -25.35
CA LEU A 44 18.65 24.11 -24.65
C LEU A 44 20.00 24.02 -23.91
N ARG A 45 20.97 24.79 -24.40
CA ARG A 45 22.43 24.68 -24.17
C ARG A 45 22.82 25.02 -22.71
N LYS A 46 23.77 24.30 -22.08
CA LYS A 46 25.22 24.13 -22.36
C LYS A 46 26.03 25.40 -22.03
N GLY A 47 26.45 25.49 -20.76
CA GLY A 47 27.37 26.50 -20.21
C GLY A 47 28.42 25.90 -19.25
N SER A 48 28.72 24.62 -19.40
CA SER A 48 29.53 23.82 -18.48
C SER A 48 30.83 23.30 -19.14
N THR A 49 31.80 24.18 -19.30
CA THR A 49 33.22 23.80 -19.16
C THR A 49 33.60 23.88 -17.67
N PRO A 50 34.51 23.01 -17.19
CA PRO A 50 34.68 22.81 -15.75
C PRO A 50 35.51 23.92 -15.09
N ARG A 51 34.83 24.86 -14.43
CA ARG A 51 35.33 25.50 -13.22
C ARG A 51 34.41 25.09 -12.07
N LEU A 52 35.00 24.82 -10.90
CA LEU A 52 34.27 24.45 -9.68
C LEU A 52 33.13 25.45 -9.44
N PRO A 53 31.85 25.06 -9.56
CA PRO A 53 30.77 26.01 -9.39
C PRO A 53 30.62 26.34 -7.92
N GLU A 54 30.72 27.63 -7.59
CA GLU A 54 30.12 28.16 -6.36
C GLU A 54 28.67 27.67 -6.32
N LYS A 55 28.30 26.97 -5.24
CA LYS A 55 26.98 26.35 -5.13
C LYS A 55 25.93 27.45 -5.12
N SER A 56 25.13 27.55 -6.19
CA SER A 56 24.24 28.70 -6.45
C SER A 56 23.08 28.89 -5.47
N GLY A 57 23.05 28.13 -4.35
CA GLY A 57 21.98 28.12 -3.34
C GLY A 57 20.61 27.62 -3.82
N ARG A 58 20.39 27.60 -5.13
CA ARG A 58 19.09 27.39 -5.78
C ARG A 58 18.99 25.97 -6.33
N PHE A 59 18.00 25.24 -5.84
CA PHE A 59 17.61 23.91 -6.32
C PHE A 59 16.08 23.89 -6.47
N ASN A 60 15.58 23.24 -7.51
CA ASN A 60 14.15 23.14 -7.78
C ASN A 60 13.68 21.73 -7.38
N VAL A 61 12.69 21.64 -6.49
CA VAL A 61 12.08 20.36 -6.08
C VAL A 61 10.68 20.27 -6.65
N ARG A 62 10.30 19.10 -7.18
CA ARG A 62 8.91 18.78 -7.50
C ARG A 62 8.30 18.03 -6.33
N VAL A 63 7.14 18.47 -5.86
CA VAL A 63 6.34 17.84 -4.81
C VAL A 63 4.89 17.68 -5.28
N PRO A 64 4.11 16.73 -4.73
CA PRO A 64 2.67 16.64 -5.00
C PRO A 64 1.94 17.95 -4.64
N LYS A 65 0.89 18.30 -5.40
CA LYS A 65 0.09 19.53 -5.17
C LYS A 65 -0.45 19.61 -3.73
N SER A 66 -1.01 18.51 -3.21
CA SER A 66 -1.49 18.43 -1.83
C SER A 66 -0.41 18.71 -0.77
N LEU A 67 0.84 18.26 -0.99
CA LEU A 67 1.95 18.56 -0.09
C LEU A 67 2.36 20.04 -0.19
N HIS A 68 2.32 20.63 -1.38
CA HIS A 68 2.55 22.07 -1.57
C HIS A 68 1.49 22.90 -0.84
N GLU A 69 0.21 22.56 -0.99
CA GLU A 69 -0.92 23.22 -0.32
C GLU A 69 -0.78 23.17 1.21
N ILE A 70 -0.44 22.01 1.78
CA ILE A 70 -0.17 21.86 3.23
C ILE A 70 0.98 22.76 3.68
N LEU A 71 2.10 22.79 2.94
CA LEU A 71 3.24 23.64 3.26
C LEU A 71 2.93 25.13 3.12
N GLU A 72 2.05 25.51 2.20
CA GLU A 72 1.62 26.91 2.01
C GLU A 72 0.70 27.37 3.16
N VAL A 73 -0.21 26.51 3.63
CA VAL A 73 -1.03 26.77 4.84
C VAL A 73 -0.15 26.89 6.08
N GLU A 74 0.84 26.02 6.24
CA GLU A 74 1.80 26.06 7.34
C GLU A 74 2.64 27.35 7.31
N ALA A 75 3.13 27.76 6.13
CA ALA A 75 3.90 28.99 5.94
C ALA A 75 3.09 30.24 6.31
N LYS A 76 1.81 30.31 5.89
CA LYS A 76 0.87 31.38 6.27
C LYS A 76 0.63 31.42 7.78
N ARG A 77 0.41 30.28 8.42
CA ARG A 77 0.22 30.18 9.87
C ARG A 77 1.44 30.67 10.67
N GLU A 78 2.64 30.39 10.18
CA GLU A 78 3.91 30.77 10.82
C GLU A 78 4.43 32.15 10.35
N ASN A 79 3.66 32.87 9.53
CA ASN A 79 3.98 34.20 9.00
C ASN A 79 5.35 34.26 8.29
N VAL A 80 5.68 33.23 7.51
CA VAL A 80 6.92 33.12 6.73
C VAL A 80 6.61 32.80 5.27
N SER A 81 7.54 33.11 4.36
CA SER A 81 7.40 32.63 2.97
C SER A 81 7.61 31.12 2.88
N LEU A 82 6.98 30.47 1.89
CA LEU A 82 7.16 29.05 1.61
C LEU A 82 8.64 28.66 1.44
N ASN A 83 9.45 29.54 0.84
CA ASN A 83 10.89 29.34 0.69
C ASN A 83 11.63 29.41 2.04
N GLN A 84 11.28 30.34 2.93
CA GLN A 84 11.85 30.39 4.29
C GLN A 84 11.44 29.16 5.11
N LEU A 85 10.18 28.72 5.03
CA LEU A 85 9.70 27.50 5.67
C LEU A 85 10.46 26.26 5.15
N ALA A 86 10.63 26.14 3.84
CA ALA A 86 11.39 25.06 3.21
C ALA A 86 12.87 25.09 3.64
N VAL A 87 13.52 26.26 3.58
CA VAL A 87 14.91 26.43 4.04
C VAL A 87 15.04 26.09 5.53
N ALA A 88 14.12 26.52 6.39
CA ALA A 88 14.15 26.17 7.82
C ALA A 88 14.00 24.65 8.06
N LYS A 89 13.03 24.01 7.38
CA LYS A 89 12.82 22.55 7.46
C LYS A 89 13.98 21.73 6.88
N LEU A 90 14.75 22.29 5.94
CA LEU A 90 15.95 21.67 5.33
C LEU A 90 17.25 21.99 6.08
N ALA A 91 17.33 23.14 6.74
CA ALA A 91 18.46 23.55 7.58
C ALA A 91 18.50 22.78 8.90
N MET A 92 17.36 22.27 9.37
CA MET A 92 17.33 21.19 10.37
C MET A 92 18.09 19.98 9.83
N PRO A 93 19.20 19.54 10.46
CA PRO A 93 19.85 18.29 10.06
C PRO A 93 18.86 17.13 10.06
N LEU A 94 18.91 16.24 9.08
CA LEU A 94 18.10 15.00 9.12
C LEU A 94 18.41 14.19 10.41
N GLN A 95 19.62 14.35 10.96
CA GLN A 95 20.01 13.82 12.26
C GLN A 95 19.47 14.59 13.48
N SER A 96 18.97 15.83 13.37
CA SER A 96 18.33 16.51 14.51
C SER A 96 16.88 16.05 14.73
N ARG A 97 16.19 15.62 13.65
CA ARG A 97 14.84 15.02 13.73
C ARG A 97 14.84 13.52 14.10
N ILE A 98 15.98 12.84 14.01
CA ILE A 98 16.05 11.36 14.14
C ILE A 98 17.19 10.91 15.08
N GLY A 99 18.33 11.60 15.09
CA GLY A 99 19.59 11.08 15.65
C GLY A 99 19.75 11.16 17.17
N GLY A 100 19.14 12.14 17.85
CA GLY A 100 19.08 12.19 19.32
C GLY A 100 18.01 11.28 19.93
N ASP A 101 17.04 10.86 19.10
CA ASP A 101 15.84 10.14 19.49
C ASP A 101 15.97 8.62 19.28
N LEU A 102 16.67 8.20 18.22
CA LEU A 102 16.73 6.79 17.81
C LEU A 102 17.24 5.83 18.89
N VAL A 103 18.16 6.28 19.75
CA VAL A 103 18.68 5.49 20.88
C VAL A 103 17.57 5.28 21.92
N SER A 104 16.80 6.33 22.24
CA SER A 104 15.65 6.26 23.14
C SER A 104 14.49 5.45 22.57
N VAL A 105 14.23 5.53 21.26
CA VAL A 105 13.27 4.66 20.56
C VAL A 105 13.66 3.18 20.69
N VAL A 106 14.95 2.85 20.48
CA VAL A 106 15.42 1.47 20.60
C VAL A 106 15.47 1.00 22.04
N ARG A 107 15.75 1.88 23.00
CA ARG A 107 15.59 1.60 24.43
C ARG A 107 14.14 1.33 24.80
N ALA A 108 13.20 2.15 24.33
CA ALA A 108 11.77 1.92 24.56
C ALA A 108 11.30 0.57 24.01
N PHE A 109 11.79 0.17 22.83
CA PHE A 109 11.59 -1.18 22.30
C PHE A 109 12.22 -2.26 23.19
N ALA A 110 13.50 -2.09 23.58
CA ALA A 110 14.21 -3.07 24.40
C ALA A 110 13.56 -3.31 25.77
N ASP A 111 12.99 -2.26 26.37
CA ASP A 111 12.29 -2.33 27.65
C ASP A 111 10.93 -3.07 27.57
N VAL A 112 10.31 -3.22 26.38
CA VAL A 112 8.95 -3.77 26.23
C VAL A 112 8.80 -4.95 25.29
N HIS A 113 9.81 -5.31 24.48
CA HIS A 113 9.59 -6.22 23.35
C HIS A 113 9.32 -7.69 23.74
N ASP A 114 9.62 -8.10 24.97
CA ASP A 114 9.32 -9.44 25.52
C ASP A 114 9.73 -10.60 24.58
N GLY A 115 10.91 -10.47 23.95
CA GLY A 115 11.45 -11.45 23.00
C GLY A 115 10.85 -11.41 21.59
N PHE A 116 9.81 -10.62 21.34
CA PHE A 116 9.22 -10.47 20.01
C PHE A 116 10.03 -9.53 19.09
N ALA A 117 9.77 -9.62 17.79
CA ALA A 117 10.39 -8.77 16.76
C ALA A 117 9.75 -7.36 16.68
N ILE A 118 10.50 -6.39 16.14
CA ILE A 118 9.99 -5.03 15.84
C ILE A 118 8.66 -5.08 15.08
N ASP A 119 8.57 -5.89 14.01
CA ASP A 119 7.35 -6.04 13.20
C ASP A 119 6.12 -6.40 14.06
N ARG A 120 6.33 -7.20 15.11
CA ARG A 120 5.28 -7.66 16.02
C ARG A 120 4.84 -6.52 16.94
N ILE A 121 5.79 -5.83 17.56
CA ILE A 121 5.53 -4.70 18.49
C ILE A 121 4.82 -3.53 17.80
N ILE A 122 5.04 -3.33 16.49
CA ILE A 122 4.34 -2.29 15.73
C ILE A 122 2.86 -2.63 15.51
N VAL A 123 2.54 -3.88 15.17
CA VAL A 123 1.15 -4.25 14.82
C VAL A 123 0.32 -4.77 15.99
N ASP A 124 0.95 -5.17 17.10
CA ASP A 124 0.26 -5.71 18.27
C ASP A 124 -0.63 -4.64 18.96
N PRO A 125 -1.95 -4.85 19.11
CA PRO A 125 -2.79 -3.95 19.91
C PRO A 125 -2.37 -3.85 21.39
N ASP A 126 -1.72 -4.86 21.97
CA ASP A 126 -1.29 -4.89 23.37
C ASP A 126 0.13 -4.35 23.58
N TYR A 127 1.03 -4.49 22.59
CA TYR A 127 2.43 -4.06 22.71
C TYR A 127 2.73 -2.72 22.06
N ASN A 128 2.02 -2.31 21.00
CA ASN A 128 2.26 -0.97 20.44
C ASN A 128 1.95 0.16 21.44
N PRO A 129 0.85 0.11 22.22
CA PRO A 129 0.59 1.10 23.25
C PRO A 129 1.62 1.08 24.40
N LYS A 130 2.18 -0.10 24.75
CA LYS A 130 3.27 -0.22 25.74
C LYS A 130 4.54 0.47 25.24
N PHE A 131 4.91 0.21 23.98
CA PHE A 131 6.05 0.86 23.31
C PHE A 131 5.87 2.39 23.26
N LEU A 132 4.72 2.88 22.80
CA LEU A 132 4.43 4.31 22.71
C LEU A 132 4.42 5.01 24.08
N ARG A 133 3.84 4.37 25.11
CA ARG A 133 3.91 4.85 26.49
C ARG A 133 5.36 4.92 26.98
N ARG A 134 6.16 3.89 26.69
CA ARG A 134 7.57 3.87 27.08
C ARG A 134 8.41 4.93 26.36
N CYS A 135 8.10 5.23 25.10
CA CYS A 135 8.67 6.39 24.41
C CYS A 135 8.36 7.69 25.14
N ALA A 136 7.10 7.91 25.54
CA ALA A 136 6.71 9.12 26.28
C ALA A 136 7.41 9.22 27.66
N GLU A 137 7.55 8.11 28.39
CA GLU A 137 8.32 8.04 29.64
C GLU A 137 9.81 8.39 29.47
N LEU A 138 10.40 8.06 28.32
CA LEU A 138 11.77 8.45 27.95
C LEU A 138 11.86 9.90 27.41
N GLY A 139 10.79 10.69 27.53
CA GLY A 139 10.75 12.10 27.15
C GLY A 139 10.48 12.37 25.67
N LEU A 140 10.10 11.35 24.90
CA LEU A 140 9.83 11.49 23.46
C LEU A 140 8.45 12.11 23.24
N LYS A 141 8.42 13.19 22.44
CA LYS A 141 7.23 14.03 22.18
C LYS A 141 6.72 13.89 20.74
N GLN A 142 7.33 13.01 19.96
CA GLN A 142 7.03 12.73 18.57
C GLN A 142 5.67 12.02 18.46
N PRO A 143 4.86 12.29 17.43
CA PRO A 143 3.60 11.58 17.21
C PRO A 143 3.82 10.05 17.04
N PRO A 144 2.86 9.20 17.44
CA PRO A 144 2.98 7.74 17.37
C PRO A 144 3.44 7.20 16.01
N ILE A 145 2.91 7.75 14.91
CA ILE A 145 3.32 7.40 13.54
C ILE A 145 4.83 7.59 13.30
N VAL A 146 5.43 8.66 13.85
CA VAL A 146 6.85 8.96 13.71
C VAL A 146 7.70 7.98 14.51
N LEU A 147 7.28 7.65 15.74
CA LEU A 147 7.96 6.68 16.61
C LEU A 147 7.93 5.27 16.00
N ASN A 148 6.76 4.84 15.52
CA ASN A 148 6.57 3.55 14.84
C ASN A 148 7.41 3.46 13.55
N GLN A 149 7.41 4.52 12.73
CA GLN A 149 8.28 4.60 11.54
C GLN A 149 9.77 4.61 11.88
N ALA A 150 10.19 5.31 12.95
CA ALA A 150 11.57 5.34 13.40
C ALA A 150 12.05 3.92 13.75
N LEU A 151 11.29 3.17 14.55
CA LEU A 151 11.63 1.80 14.92
C LEU A 151 11.67 0.87 13.69
N MET A 152 10.71 1.01 12.76
CA MET A 152 10.71 0.26 11.49
C MET A 152 11.92 0.59 10.58
N ASN A 153 12.44 1.81 10.66
CA ASN A 153 13.62 2.23 9.92
C ASN A 153 14.92 1.74 10.57
N VAL A 154 15.01 1.71 11.90
CA VAL A 154 16.13 1.08 12.64
C VAL A 154 16.35 -0.35 12.17
N ARG A 155 15.27 -1.14 12.07
CA ARG A 155 15.30 -2.52 11.58
C ARG A 155 16.01 -2.63 10.23
N LYS A 156 15.61 -1.78 9.26
CA LYS A 156 16.11 -1.78 7.87
C LYS A 156 17.56 -1.30 7.75
N SER A 157 17.95 -0.26 8.48
CA SER A 157 19.19 0.48 8.25
C SER A 157 20.40 -0.03 9.04
N LYS A 158 20.98 -1.19 8.64
CA LYS A 158 22.18 -1.77 9.30
C LYS A 158 23.33 -0.76 9.45
N LYS A 159 23.71 -0.06 8.37
CA LYS A 159 24.78 0.95 8.35
C LYS A 159 24.52 2.13 9.30
N GLN A 160 23.26 2.50 9.51
CA GLN A 160 22.89 3.57 10.45
C GLN A 160 23.01 3.10 11.89
N ARG A 161 22.62 1.85 12.18
CA ARG A 161 22.80 1.23 13.49
C ARG A 161 24.28 1.13 13.89
N GLU A 162 25.11 0.61 12.98
CA GLU A 162 26.56 0.51 13.16
C GLU A 162 27.19 1.89 13.45
N ARG A 163 26.82 2.93 12.69
CA ARG A 163 27.34 4.30 12.89
C ARG A 163 26.91 4.94 14.22
N LEU A 164 25.80 4.51 14.81
CA LEU A 164 25.24 5.07 16.04
C LEU A 164 25.46 4.17 17.26
N GLY A 165 26.18 3.05 17.13
CA GLY A 165 26.36 2.08 18.22
C GLY A 165 25.07 1.37 18.66
N ILE A 166 24.02 1.41 17.85
CA ILE A 166 22.69 0.91 18.21
C ILE A 166 22.61 -0.60 18.00
N GLN A 167 22.47 -1.35 19.10
CA GLN A 167 22.13 -2.76 19.08
C GLN A 167 20.62 -2.95 19.24
N ILE A 168 20.01 -3.82 18.43
CA ILE A 168 18.63 -4.26 18.62
C ILE A 168 18.68 -5.59 19.39
N PRO A 169 17.91 -5.75 20.48
CA PRO A 169 17.73 -7.04 21.13
C PRO A 169 17.32 -8.15 20.13
N PRO A 170 17.81 -9.40 20.32
CA PRO A 170 17.44 -10.51 19.45
C PRO A 170 15.96 -10.88 19.61
N THR A 171 15.34 -11.33 18.52
CA THR A 171 14.03 -11.99 18.58
C THR A 171 14.22 -13.41 19.08
N THR A 172 13.65 -13.72 20.25
CA THR A 172 13.64 -15.06 20.85
C THR A 172 12.28 -15.75 20.72
N ARG A 173 11.21 -15.00 20.42
CA ARG A 173 9.85 -15.51 20.23
C ARG A 173 9.36 -15.17 18.81
N PRO A 174 9.43 -16.12 17.85
CA PRO A 174 8.85 -15.91 16.53
C PRO A 174 7.33 -15.75 16.62
N THR A 175 6.73 -15.08 15.64
CA THR A 175 5.28 -14.97 15.52
C THR A 175 4.85 -15.61 14.22
N GLU A 176 4.07 -16.68 14.33
CA GLU A 176 3.55 -17.46 13.22
C GLU A 176 2.09 -17.80 13.49
N PHE A 177 1.29 -17.77 12.43
CA PHE A 177 -0.11 -18.18 12.41
C PHE A 177 -0.26 -19.10 11.21
N ARG A 178 -0.81 -20.31 11.42
CA ARG A 178 -0.88 -21.36 10.39
C ARG A 178 -2.16 -21.28 9.55
N ASP A 179 -3.19 -20.66 10.11
CA ASP A 179 -4.53 -20.42 9.55
C ASP A 179 -4.57 -19.17 8.65
N PHE A 180 -3.47 -18.86 7.96
CA PHE A 180 -3.28 -17.58 7.28
C PHE A 180 -4.26 -17.35 6.11
N ASP A 181 -4.57 -18.41 5.36
CA ASP A 181 -5.56 -18.39 4.27
C ASP A 181 -6.90 -17.83 4.78
N ASP A 182 -7.38 -18.31 5.94
CA ASP A 182 -8.70 -18.02 6.51
C ASP A 182 -8.99 -16.52 6.73
N TYR A 183 -7.98 -15.64 6.72
CA TYR A 183 -8.17 -14.19 6.97
C TYR A 183 -7.23 -13.24 6.21
N GLN A 184 -6.26 -13.74 5.42
CA GLN A 184 -5.38 -12.87 4.61
C GLN A 184 -6.19 -11.99 3.66
N PHE A 185 -7.22 -12.55 3.01
CA PHE A 185 -8.07 -11.86 2.03
C PHE A 185 -8.75 -10.61 2.61
N ALA A 186 -9.28 -10.70 3.84
CA ALA A 186 -9.89 -9.58 4.56
C ALA A 186 -8.89 -8.44 4.81
N SER A 187 -7.62 -8.82 5.08
CA SER A 187 -6.54 -7.87 5.30
C SER A 187 -6.08 -7.19 4.00
N GLU A 188 -6.15 -7.88 2.86
CA GLU A 188 -5.89 -7.28 1.54
C GLU A 188 -6.98 -6.27 1.18
N ILE A 189 -8.25 -6.67 1.31
CA ILE A 189 -9.42 -5.82 1.04
C ILE A 189 -9.40 -4.57 1.93
N ALA A 190 -9.20 -4.73 3.25
CA ALA A 190 -9.19 -3.61 4.19
C ALA A 190 -8.05 -2.60 3.92
N ILE A 191 -6.84 -3.07 3.60
CA ILE A 191 -5.78 -2.19 3.10
C ILE A 191 -6.25 -1.50 1.82
N ARG A 192 -6.83 -2.23 0.87
CA ARG A 192 -7.20 -1.68 -0.44
C ARG A 192 -8.30 -0.63 -0.40
N VAL A 193 -9.29 -0.79 0.46
CA VAL A 193 -10.27 0.25 0.78
C VAL A 193 -9.54 1.52 1.23
N LEU A 194 -8.73 1.44 2.30
CA LEU A 194 -7.96 2.58 2.82
C LEU A 194 -7.05 3.25 1.79
N GLN A 195 -6.38 2.48 0.92
CA GLN A 195 -5.54 3.04 -0.15
C GLN A 195 -6.35 3.86 -1.15
N ARG A 196 -7.60 3.49 -1.41
CA ARG A 196 -8.50 4.19 -2.35
C ARG A 196 -9.21 5.38 -1.73
N THR A 197 -9.58 5.29 -0.46
CA THR A 197 -10.40 6.31 0.23
C THR A 197 -9.54 7.42 0.84
N GLU A 198 -8.43 7.05 1.48
CA GLU A 198 -7.54 7.98 2.18
C GLU A 198 -6.24 8.29 1.40
N GLY A 199 -6.00 7.63 0.25
CA GLY A 199 -4.77 7.80 -0.53
C GLY A 199 -3.49 7.34 0.18
N VAL A 200 -3.62 6.47 1.18
CA VAL A 200 -2.50 6.05 2.06
C VAL A 200 -1.73 4.85 1.53
N THR A 201 -0.49 4.69 2.02
CA THR A 201 0.33 3.49 1.75
C THR A 201 0.16 2.46 2.85
N LEU A 202 0.35 1.17 2.53
CA LEU A 202 0.35 0.07 3.51
C LEU A 202 1.32 0.35 4.68
N ASP A 203 2.53 0.86 4.40
CA ASP A 203 3.50 1.22 5.43
C ASP A 203 3.02 2.39 6.33
N ARG A 204 2.18 3.31 5.81
CA ARG A 204 1.54 4.35 6.61
C ARG A 204 0.45 3.78 7.51
N VAL A 205 -0.45 2.95 6.96
CA VAL A 205 -1.53 2.28 7.73
C VAL A 205 -0.96 1.49 8.90
N LEU A 206 0.10 0.69 8.68
CA LEU A 206 0.70 -0.13 9.74
C LEU A 206 1.46 0.67 10.82
N CYS A 207 1.82 1.93 10.58
CA CYS A 207 2.55 2.75 11.56
C CYS A 207 1.67 3.77 12.28
N ASP A 208 0.54 4.16 11.70
CA ASP A 208 -0.37 5.20 12.21
C ASP A 208 -1.52 4.55 12.99
N PRO A 209 -1.60 4.70 14.32
CA PRO A 209 -2.63 4.01 15.12
C PRO A 209 -4.07 4.31 14.68
N GLY A 210 -4.37 5.52 14.20
CA GLY A 210 -5.72 5.88 13.76
C GLY A 210 -6.12 5.16 12.46
N LEU A 211 -5.21 5.10 11.49
CA LEU A 211 -5.43 4.31 10.27
C LEU A 211 -5.44 2.80 10.55
N LEU A 212 -4.74 2.36 11.59
CA LEU A 212 -4.69 0.96 11.99
C LEU A 212 -5.97 0.51 12.73
N GLU A 213 -6.63 1.42 13.46
CA GLU A 213 -7.97 1.20 14.02
C GLU A 213 -9.05 1.15 12.93
N GLU A 214 -8.98 2.03 11.92
CA GLU A 214 -9.88 1.98 10.77
C GLU A 214 -9.65 0.72 9.90
N PHE A 215 -8.38 0.29 9.74
CA PHE A 215 -8.05 -1.00 9.15
C PHE A 215 -8.70 -2.16 9.93
N ASP A 216 -8.59 -2.17 11.26
CA ASP A 216 -9.22 -3.19 12.08
C ASP A 216 -10.74 -3.21 11.89
N ARG A 217 -11.39 -2.04 11.84
CA ARG A 217 -12.84 -1.92 11.63
C ARG A 217 -13.26 -2.60 10.32
N ILE A 218 -12.64 -2.21 9.21
CA ILE A 218 -12.97 -2.74 7.88
C ILE A 218 -12.63 -4.24 7.79
N ALA A 219 -11.52 -4.70 8.38
CA ALA A 219 -11.12 -6.10 8.33
C ALA A 219 -12.01 -7.02 9.19
N LEU A 220 -12.47 -6.53 10.35
CA LEU A 220 -13.39 -7.25 11.24
C LEU A 220 -14.82 -7.34 10.69
N GLU A 221 -15.22 -6.42 9.83
CA GLU A 221 -16.48 -6.53 9.07
C GLU A 221 -16.47 -7.71 8.08
N ILE A 222 -15.29 -8.10 7.58
CA ILE A 222 -15.13 -9.18 6.58
C ILE A 222 -14.90 -10.56 7.23
N VAL A 223 -14.26 -10.61 8.40
CA VAL A 223 -13.96 -11.89 9.05
C VAL A 223 -13.79 -11.74 10.57
N ASN A 224 -14.40 -12.66 11.31
CA ASN A 224 -14.25 -12.74 12.76
C ASN A 224 -12.89 -13.34 13.17
N GLN A 225 -11.87 -12.49 13.35
CA GLN A 225 -10.53 -12.86 13.81
C GLN A 225 -9.94 -11.84 14.79
N THR A 226 -8.79 -12.15 15.39
CA THR A 226 -8.10 -11.18 16.25
C THR A 226 -7.45 -10.07 15.41
N ARG A 227 -7.51 -8.82 15.90
CA ARG A 227 -6.82 -7.65 15.30
C ARG A 227 -5.37 -7.94 14.95
N LEU A 228 -4.66 -8.62 15.86
CA LEU A 228 -3.30 -9.08 15.63
C LEU A 228 -3.16 -9.92 14.35
N LYS A 229 -3.94 -10.99 14.17
CA LYS A 229 -3.87 -11.84 12.98
C LYS A 229 -4.03 -11.02 11.70
N LEU A 230 -5.05 -10.15 11.66
CA LEU A 230 -5.37 -9.28 10.53
C LEU A 230 -4.21 -8.31 10.22
N ARG A 231 -3.71 -7.58 11.22
CA ARG A 231 -2.60 -6.64 11.03
C ARG A 231 -1.28 -7.36 10.67
N TRP A 232 -1.06 -8.57 11.18
CA TRP A 232 0.09 -9.41 10.80
C TRP A 232 -0.03 -9.92 9.36
N ALA A 233 -1.25 -10.23 8.88
CA ALA A 233 -1.49 -10.52 7.47
C ALA A 233 -1.18 -9.32 6.58
N ALA A 234 -1.67 -8.13 6.90
CA ALA A 234 -1.30 -6.91 6.20
C ALA A 234 0.23 -6.67 6.17
N LEU A 235 0.94 -6.98 7.25
CA LEU A 235 2.41 -6.91 7.29
C LEU A 235 3.10 -7.97 6.41
N ASN A 236 2.49 -9.14 6.22
CA ASN A 236 3.01 -10.20 5.35
C ASN A 236 2.66 -9.98 3.86
N LEU A 237 1.56 -9.30 3.52
CA LEU A 237 1.29 -8.80 2.16
C LEU A 237 2.41 -7.87 1.65
N ARG A 238 3.10 -7.17 2.56
CA ARG A 238 4.30 -6.39 2.25
C ARG A 238 5.51 -7.25 1.82
N LYS A 239 5.55 -8.52 2.20
CA LYS A 239 6.66 -9.46 1.94
C LYS A 239 6.43 -10.32 0.69
N THR A 240 5.19 -10.64 0.35
CA THR A 240 4.82 -11.39 -0.88
C THR A 240 5.08 -10.61 -2.18
N ARG A 241 5.43 -9.32 -2.09
CA ARG A 241 5.94 -8.43 -3.18
C ARG A 241 7.12 -8.97 -4.01
N LEU A 242 7.66 -10.15 -3.69
CA LEU A 242 8.78 -10.80 -4.39
C LEU A 242 8.35 -11.77 -5.51
N LEU A 243 7.08 -12.17 -5.55
CA LEU A 243 6.55 -13.01 -6.62
C LEU A 243 6.47 -12.20 -7.92
N ARG A 244 7.14 -12.68 -8.97
CA ARG A 244 7.05 -12.09 -10.32
C ARG A 244 5.88 -12.75 -11.06
N PRO A 245 5.07 -12.01 -11.84
CA PRO A 245 4.08 -12.62 -12.71
C PRO A 245 4.78 -13.55 -13.71
N ILE A 246 4.21 -14.73 -13.93
CA ILE A 246 4.63 -15.64 -15.00
C ILE A 246 4.01 -15.12 -16.32
N LYS A 247 4.80 -15.09 -17.40
CA LYS A 247 4.33 -14.71 -18.73
C LYS A 247 3.43 -15.77 -19.37
N ASP A 248 3.76 -17.03 -19.11
CA ASP A 248 3.01 -18.21 -19.56
C ASP A 248 1.98 -18.60 -18.50
N LEU A 249 0.83 -17.91 -18.48
CA LEU A 249 -0.35 -18.48 -17.83
C LEU A 249 -0.72 -19.76 -18.60
N PRO A 250 -1.14 -20.86 -17.93
CA PRO A 250 -1.68 -21.99 -18.65
C PRO A 250 -2.89 -21.54 -19.49
N SER A 251 -2.95 -21.94 -20.75
CA SER A 251 -3.94 -21.50 -21.75
C SER A 251 -5.41 -21.88 -21.44
N ALA A 252 -5.68 -22.35 -20.22
CA ALA A 252 -6.92 -22.98 -19.79
C ALA A 252 -7.27 -22.66 -18.31
N TYR A 253 -6.81 -21.53 -17.75
CA TYR A 253 -7.38 -21.00 -16.50
C TYR A 253 -8.65 -20.18 -16.83
N ASP A 254 -9.72 -20.87 -17.25
CA ASP A 254 -11.00 -20.18 -17.44
C ASP A 254 -11.76 -20.12 -16.10
N LEU A 255 -12.14 -18.91 -15.70
CA LEU A 255 -12.94 -18.69 -14.50
C LEU A 255 -14.41 -18.93 -14.86
N VAL A 256 -14.88 -20.14 -14.56
CA VAL A 256 -16.25 -20.56 -14.86
C VAL A 256 -17.22 -19.84 -13.92
N SER A 257 -18.27 -19.23 -14.46
CA SER A 257 -19.34 -18.63 -13.64
C SER A 257 -20.07 -19.71 -12.85
N ILE A 258 -20.16 -19.53 -11.54
CA ILE A 258 -20.91 -20.39 -10.61
C ILE A 258 -22.22 -19.74 -10.13
N GLY A 259 -22.60 -18.62 -10.75
CA GLY A 259 -23.90 -17.96 -10.58
C GLY A 259 -23.84 -16.59 -9.89
N PRO A 260 -25.03 -16.01 -9.60
CA PRO A 260 -25.15 -14.76 -8.85
C PRO A 260 -24.63 -14.94 -7.43
N PHE A 261 -23.78 -14.02 -6.98
CA PHE A 261 -22.99 -14.14 -5.76
C PHE A 261 -23.83 -14.45 -4.52
N ARG A 262 -25.02 -13.85 -4.40
CA ARG A 262 -25.93 -14.05 -3.27
C ARG A 262 -26.54 -15.45 -3.21
N SER A 263 -26.82 -16.02 -4.37
CA SER A 263 -27.62 -17.25 -4.54
C SER A 263 -26.80 -18.42 -5.06
N VAL A 264 -25.45 -18.32 -5.05
CA VAL A 264 -24.58 -19.47 -5.33
C VAL A 264 -24.92 -20.59 -4.36
N ASN A 265 -25.34 -21.72 -4.92
CA ASN A 265 -25.49 -22.95 -4.17
C ASN A 265 -24.10 -23.46 -3.75
N LEU A 266 -23.75 -23.26 -2.48
CA LEU A 266 -22.45 -23.66 -1.93
C LEU A 266 -22.17 -25.18 -2.06
N ASP A 267 -23.20 -26.02 -2.08
CA ASP A 267 -23.04 -27.47 -2.26
C ASP A 267 -22.54 -27.83 -3.66
N SER A 268 -22.88 -27.01 -4.66
CA SER A 268 -22.38 -27.14 -6.04
C SER A 268 -20.93 -26.66 -6.22
N VAL A 269 -20.41 -25.87 -5.28
CA VAL A 269 -19.01 -25.41 -5.27
C VAL A 269 -18.12 -26.51 -4.71
N ALA A 270 -17.07 -26.90 -5.44
CA ALA A 270 -16.10 -27.87 -4.93
C ALA A 270 -15.30 -27.31 -3.75
N ASP A 271 -15.17 -28.06 -2.65
CA ASP A 271 -14.35 -27.67 -1.50
C ASP A 271 -12.88 -28.09 -1.69
N VAL A 272 -12.24 -27.52 -2.72
CA VAL A 272 -10.87 -27.80 -3.14
C VAL A 272 -10.06 -26.51 -3.30
N PRO A 273 -8.72 -26.57 -3.36
CA PRO A 273 -7.90 -25.41 -3.69
C PRO A 273 -8.25 -24.82 -5.05
N GLY A 274 -8.14 -23.52 -5.20
CA GLY A 274 -8.48 -22.85 -6.46
C GLY A 274 -8.40 -21.33 -6.42
N LEU A 275 -8.90 -20.72 -7.48
CA LEU A 275 -9.07 -19.26 -7.61
C LEU A 275 -10.54 -18.91 -7.77
N TYR A 276 -10.89 -17.70 -7.36
CA TYR A 276 -12.22 -17.12 -7.57
C TYR A 276 -12.09 -15.63 -7.86
N ALA A 277 -13.07 -15.09 -8.57
CA ALA A 277 -13.22 -13.66 -8.76
C ALA A 277 -14.71 -13.27 -8.70
N ILE A 278 -14.97 -12.17 -7.99
CA ILE A 278 -16.28 -11.54 -7.82
C ILE A 278 -16.34 -10.38 -8.81
N TYR A 279 -17.41 -10.36 -9.60
CA TYR A 279 -17.67 -9.38 -10.64
C TYR A 279 -18.92 -8.57 -10.32
N ASP A 280 -18.88 -7.30 -10.67
CA ASP A 280 -20.03 -6.42 -10.84
C ASP A 280 -20.27 -6.34 -12.36
N HIS A 281 -21.36 -6.92 -12.86
CA HIS A 281 -21.60 -7.12 -14.29
C HIS A 281 -20.40 -7.78 -14.99
N SER A 282 -19.67 -7.05 -15.84
CA SER A 282 -18.44 -7.49 -16.52
C SER A 282 -17.15 -7.08 -15.82
N ARG A 283 -17.22 -6.22 -14.78
CA ARG A 283 -16.05 -5.64 -14.11
C ARG A 283 -15.63 -6.50 -12.91
N PRO A 284 -14.37 -6.96 -12.84
CA PRO A 284 -13.89 -7.66 -11.66
C PRO A 284 -13.69 -6.69 -10.51
N ILE A 285 -14.25 -7.04 -9.36
CA ILE A 285 -14.21 -6.25 -8.13
C ILE A 285 -13.11 -6.76 -7.20
N TYR A 286 -13.03 -8.08 -7.03
CA TYR A 286 -12.01 -8.73 -6.22
C TYR A 286 -11.76 -10.15 -6.72
N ALA A 287 -10.52 -10.61 -6.65
CA ALA A 287 -10.12 -11.98 -6.91
C ALA A 287 -9.22 -12.49 -5.78
N GLY A 288 -9.24 -13.79 -5.55
CA GLY A 288 -8.39 -14.43 -4.57
C GLY A 288 -8.05 -15.86 -4.94
N GLU A 289 -7.03 -16.38 -4.26
CA GLU A 289 -6.77 -17.81 -4.21
C GLU A 289 -7.17 -18.33 -2.83
N THR A 290 -7.33 -19.65 -2.70
CA THR A 290 -7.54 -20.31 -1.42
C THR A 290 -7.23 -21.80 -1.51
N SER A 291 -6.99 -22.43 -0.36
CA SER A 291 -7.00 -23.88 -0.19
C SER A 291 -8.40 -24.50 -0.25
N ARG A 292 -9.48 -23.71 -0.08
CA ARG A 292 -10.87 -24.21 0.04
C ARG A 292 -11.90 -23.25 -0.57
N LEU A 293 -12.19 -23.42 -1.86
CA LEU A 293 -13.11 -22.55 -2.62
C LEU A 293 -14.49 -22.38 -1.96
N ARG A 294 -15.16 -23.49 -1.60
CA ARG A 294 -16.47 -23.45 -0.94
C ARG A 294 -16.43 -22.64 0.35
N HIS A 295 -15.45 -22.92 1.22
CA HIS A 295 -15.29 -22.20 2.48
C HIS A 295 -15.07 -20.69 2.27
N ARG A 296 -14.20 -20.31 1.33
CA ARG A 296 -13.91 -18.91 1.02
C ARG A 296 -15.13 -18.15 0.48
N ILE A 297 -15.90 -18.77 -0.41
CA ILE A 297 -17.11 -18.15 -0.98
C ILE A 297 -18.19 -18.03 0.09
N ALA A 298 -18.35 -19.03 0.97
CA ALA A 298 -19.27 -18.95 2.12
C ALA A 298 -18.92 -17.81 3.09
N LEU A 299 -17.63 -17.57 3.37
CA LEU A 299 -17.19 -16.42 4.17
C LEU A 299 -17.59 -15.09 3.53
N HIS A 300 -17.32 -14.91 2.23
CA HIS A 300 -17.74 -13.69 1.52
C HIS A 300 -19.27 -13.53 1.50
N GLN A 301 -20.05 -14.60 1.38
CA GLN A 301 -21.52 -14.53 1.46
C GLN A 301 -22.01 -14.14 2.87
N GLN A 302 -21.34 -14.64 3.92
CA GLN A 302 -21.72 -14.39 5.31
C GLN A 302 -21.43 -12.95 5.75
N TYR A 303 -20.23 -12.45 5.47
CA TYR A 303 -19.73 -11.17 5.98
C TYR A 303 -19.82 -10.03 4.95
N GLY A 304 -19.84 -10.37 3.67
CA GLY A 304 -19.78 -9.41 2.57
C GLY A 304 -18.38 -8.84 2.33
N ILE A 305 -18.36 -7.76 1.55
CA ILE A 305 -17.17 -6.98 1.20
C ILE A 305 -17.57 -5.52 1.46
N PRO A 306 -16.93 -4.84 2.42
CA PRO A 306 -17.21 -3.45 2.74
C PRO A 306 -17.20 -2.55 1.51
N TRP A 307 -18.05 -1.52 1.52
CA TRP A 307 -18.22 -0.51 0.47
C TRP A 307 -18.84 -0.99 -0.85
N ILE A 308 -19.11 -2.29 -0.99
CA ILE A 308 -19.92 -2.85 -2.07
C ILE A 308 -21.20 -3.40 -1.46
N ASP A 309 -22.36 -2.92 -1.91
CA ASP A 309 -23.60 -3.55 -1.52
C ASP A 309 -23.79 -4.85 -2.31
N LEU A 310 -23.26 -5.94 -1.79
CA LEU A 310 -23.48 -7.30 -2.26
C LEU A 310 -24.95 -7.73 -2.14
N LYS A 311 -25.89 -6.82 -1.87
CA LYS A 311 -27.33 -6.99 -2.07
C LYS A 311 -27.77 -6.87 -3.52
N ASP A 312 -26.95 -6.30 -4.40
CA ASP A 312 -27.26 -6.30 -5.83
C ASP A 312 -27.15 -7.72 -6.42
N GLU A 313 -28.21 -8.16 -7.10
CA GLU A 313 -28.26 -9.44 -7.82
C GLU A 313 -27.41 -9.43 -9.09
N SER A 314 -26.97 -8.25 -9.56
CA SER A 314 -26.04 -8.08 -10.67
C SER A 314 -24.65 -8.70 -10.43
N MET A 315 -24.28 -8.90 -9.16
CA MET A 315 -22.97 -9.41 -8.80
C MET A 315 -22.88 -10.92 -9.04
N THR A 316 -21.86 -11.34 -9.78
CA THR A 316 -21.59 -12.75 -10.06
C THR A 316 -20.25 -13.18 -9.49
N VAL A 317 -20.10 -14.48 -9.22
CA VAL A 317 -18.79 -15.04 -8.87
C VAL A 317 -18.42 -16.14 -9.85
N LYS A 318 -17.15 -16.14 -10.23
CA LYS A 318 -16.55 -17.13 -11.10
C LYS A 318 -15.44 -17.84 -10.33
N ALA A 319 -15.24 -19.13 -10.58
CA ALA A 319 -14.27 -19.94 -9.87
C ALA A 319 -13.52 -20.91 -10.82
N PHE A 320 -12.29 -21.23 -10.44
CA PHE A 320 -11.43 -22.20 -11.10
C PHE A 320 -10.88 -23.17 -10.05
N ALA A 321 -11.39 -24.40 -10.07
CA ALA A 321 -10.97 -25.46 -9.17
C ALA A 321 -9.64 -26.07 -9.62
N ALA A 322 -8.65 -26.10 -8.72
CA ALA A 322 -7.28 -26.52 -9.00
C ALA A 322 -6.74 -27.46 -7.90
N PRO A 323 -7.33 -28.66 -7.71
CA PRO A 323 -7.01 -29.55 -6.60
C PRO A 323 -5.55 -30.04 -6.57
N GLY A 324 -4.86 -30.07 -7.72
CA GLY A 324 -3.43 -30.40 -7.82
C GLY A 324 -2.46 -29.21 -7.75
N ALA A 325 -2.96 -27.97 -7.62
CA ALA A 325 -2.10 -26.79 -7.67
C ALA A 325 -1.55 -26.42 -6.29
N THR A 326 -0.22 -26.26 -6.21
CA THR A 326 0.47 -25.70 -5.04
C THR A 326 0.03 -24.25 -4.80
N GLN A 327 0.14 -23.77 -3.54
CA GLN A 327 -0.15 -22.37 -3.20
C GLN A 327 0.62 -21.39 -4.11
N SER A 328 1.92 -21.59 -4.30
CA SER A 328 2.72 -20.71 -5.18
C SER A 328 2.20 -20.66 -6.61
N GLN A 329 1.71 -21.76 -7.18
CA GLN A 329 1.09 -21.76 -8.51
C GLN A 329 -0.19 -20.92 -8.53
N ARG A 330 -1.06 -21.08 -7.53
CA ARG A 330 -2.31 -20.30 -7.43
C ARG A 330 -2.06 -18.81 -7.20
N GLU A 331 -1.10 -18.46 -6.34
CA GLU A 331 -0.62 -17.07 -6.15
C GLU A 331 -0.14 -16.46 -7.47
N LYS A 332 0.63 -17.21 -8.27
CA LYS A 332 1.12 -16.75 -9.58
C LYS A 332 -0.02 -16.53 -10.58
N TRP A 333 -1.01 -17.42 -10.62
CA TRP A 333 -2.20 -17.25 -11.46
C TRP A 333 -3.05 -16.05 -11.01
N LEU A 334 -3.22 -15.86 -9.69
CA LEU A 334 -3.94 -14.73 -9.12
C LEU A 334 -3.24 -13.41 -9.49
N MET A 335 -1.92 -13.33 -9.32
CA MET A 335 -1.16 -12.15 -9.72
C MET A 335 -1.26 -11.86 -11.22
N ALA A 336 -1.30 -12.90 -12.05
CA ALA A 336 -1.42 -12.73 -13.50
C ALA A 336 -2.82 -12.22 -13.89
N PHE A 337 -3.90 -12.77 -13.29
CA PHE A 337 -5.26 -12.24 -13.41
C PHE A 337 -5.34 -10.78 -12.92
N VAL A 338 -4.84 -10.49 -11.73
CA VAL A 338 -4.87 -9.14 -11.12
C VAL A 338 -4.14 -8.09 -11.97
N ASN A 339 -3.09 -8.49 -12.69
CA ASN A 339 -2.33 -7.61 -13.60
C ASN A 339 -2.97 -7.44 -14.98
N ALA A 340 -3.83 -8.37 -15.42
CA ALA A 340 -4.52 -8.27 -16.70
C ALA A 340 -5.88 -7.56 -16.57
N GLU A 341 -6.63 -7.90 -15.52
CA GLU A 341 -8.03 -7.54 -15.35
C GLU A 341 -8.24 -6.37 -14.36
N HIS A 342 -7.17 -5.94 -13.69
CA HIS A 342 -7.15 -4.82 -12.73
C HIS A 342 -8.32 -4.76 -11.72
N PRO A 343 -8.59 -5.83 -10.92
CA PRO A 343 -9.73 -5.84 -10.01
C PRO A 343 -9.68 -4.73 -8.95
N LEU A 344 -10.84 -4.13 -8.68
CA LEU A 344 -10.98 -2.89 -7.89
C LEU A 344 -10.30 -2.92 -6.52
N LEU A 345 -10.38 -4.07 -5.82
CA LEU A 345 -9.97 -4.27 -4.43
C LEU A 345 -8.75 -5.19 -4.25
N ASN A 346 -8.05 -5.57 -5.33
CA ASN A 346 -6.77 -6.29 -5.23
C ASN A 346 -5.55 -5.36 -5.22
N TYR A 347 -4.38 -5.92 -4.85
CA TYR A 347 -3.06 -5.28 -4.92
C TYR A 347 -2.20 -5.96 -6.01
N GLN A 348 -2.05 -5.49 -7.26
CA GLN A 348 -2.06 -4.12 -7.84
C GLN A 348 -1.09 -3.13 -7.19
N HIS A 349 0.20 -3.29 -7.48
CA HIS A 349 1.25 -2.31 -7.18
C HIS A 349 1.13 -1.08 -8.10
N GLN A 350 0.90 0.12 -7.55
CA GLN A 350 1.14 1.36 -8.32
C GLN A 350 2.62 1.41 -8.67
N ALA A 351 2.98 1.18 -9.93
CA ALA A 351 4.32 1.42 -10.41
C ALA A 351 4.72 2.86 -10.05
N ALA A 352 5.90 3.04 -9.45
CA ALA A 352 6.40 4.38 -9.18
C ALA A 352 6.64 5.08 -10.52
N ALA A 353 5.87 6.14 -10.76
CA ALA A 353 5.97 7.00 -11.95
C ALA A 353 7.22 7.89 -11.91
#